data_AF-A0A371KXJ0-F1
#
_entry.id   AF-A0A371KXJ0-F1
#
_cell.length_a   1.000
_cell.length_b   1.000
_cell.length_c   1.000
_cell.angle_alpha   90.00
_cell.angle_beta   90.00
_cell.angle_gamma   90.00
#
_symmetry.space_group_name_H-M   'P 1'
#
loop_
_entity.id
_entity.type
_entity.pdbx_description
1 polymer ?
#
loop_
_entity_poly.entity_id
_entity_poly.type
_entity_poly.pdbx_seq_one_letter_code
_entity_poly.pdbx_strand_id
1 'polypeptide(L)'
;LRLAEALDPNFGPDRVTYSVEEFLELAASDLPEGSILVLEEAGVAAGNRNWYTVANQVLDALTQTWRHRNHGAIMTAPDFDLVDSHVQRRFHHLGIMVGKDEQAGISKDRWKYIQTNNETGKMYKKYHRMIGDDGVLRRHKWMKFRLP
;
A
#
# COMPACT_ATOMS: atom_id res chain seq x y z
N LEU A 1 -3.56 4.31 8.92
CA LEU A 1 -4.77 3.51 9.22
C LEU A 1 -6.05 3.98 8.52
N ARG A 2 -6.36 5.30 8.47
CA ARG A 2 -7.56 5.83 7.77
C ARG A 2 -7.83 5.28 6.36
N LEU A 3 -6.77 5.04 5.57
CA LEU A 3 -6.92 4.42 4.25
C LEU A 3 -7.46 2.99 4.33
N ALA A 4 -7.00 2.19 5.29
CA ALA A 4 -7.47 0.83 5.50
C ALA A 4 -8.95 0.81 5.90
N GLU A 5 -9.33 1.65 6.86
CA GLU A 5 -10.73 1.85 7.28
C GLU A 5 -11.66 2.26 6.13
N ALA A 6 -11.15 3.04 5.17
CA ALA A 6 -11.93 3.47 4.01
C ALA A 6 -12.06 2.37 2.94
N LEU A 7 -11.10 1.45 2.86
CA LEU A 7 -11.10 0.34 1.89
C LEU A 7 -11.86 -0.89 2.40
N ASP A 8 -11.88 -1.08 3.72
CA ASP A 8 -12.50 -2.22 4.38
C ASP A 8 -13.27 -1.77 5.63
N PRO A 9 -14.61 -1.73 5.57
CA PRO A 9 -15.45 -1.30 6.68
C PRO A 9 -15.31 -2.13 7.95
N ASN A 10 -14.78 -3.36 7.87
CA ASN A 10 -14.55 -4.26 9.00
C ASN A 10 -13.10 -4.21 9.48
N PHE A 11 -12.29 -3.28 8.98
CA PHE A 11 -10.90 -3.13 9.37
C PHE A 11 -10.80 -2.77 10.86
N GLY A 12 -9.95 -3.51 11.58
CA GLY A 12 -9.65 -3.30 12.99
C GLY A 12 -8.14 -3.26 13.26
N PRO A 13 -7.73 -2.83 14.47
CA PRO A 13 -6.32 -2.77 14.86
C PRO A 13 -5.65 -4.16 14.88
N ASP A 14 -6.42 -5.24 15.00
CA ASP A 14 -5.97 -6.63 14.87
C ASP A 14 -5.43 -6.98 13.47
N ARG A 15 -5.69 -6.13 12.47
CA ARG A 15 -5.18 -6.27 11.10
C ARG A 15 -3.92 -5.45 10.82
N VAL A 16 -3.31 -4.88 11.87
CA VAL A 16 -2.05 -4.15 11.82
C VAL A 16 -0.95 -5.03 12.40
N THR A 17 0.07 -5.30 11.59
CA THR A 17 1.22 -6.12 11.99
C THR A 17 2.49 -5.30 11.93
N TYR A 18 3.45 -5.65 12.79
CA TYR A 18 4.74 -4.95 12.90
C TYR A 18 5.92 -5.85 12.52
N SER A 19 5.65 -7.11 12.16
CA SER A 19 6.62 -8.05 11.61
C SER A 19 6.08 -8.75 10.38
N VAL A 20 6.97 -9.35 9.61
CA VAL A 20 6.59 -10.08 8.41
C VAL A 20 6.00 -11.44 8.72
N GLU A 21 6.47 -12.07 9.79
CA GLU A 21 5.95 -13.30 10.32
C GLU A 21 4.47 -13.13 10.69
N GLU A 22 4.13 -12.14 11.53
CA GLU A 22 2.74 -11.80 11.88
C GLU A 22 1.89 -11.52 10.64
N PHE A 23 2.46 -10.77 9.68
CA PHE A 23 1.75 -10.40 8.46
C PHE A 23 1.41 -11.63 7.61
N LEU A 24 2.36 -12.57 7.46
CA LEU A 24 2.16 -13.81 6.71
C LEU A 24 1.17 -14.76 7.41
N GLU A 25 1.24 -14.84 8.73
CA GLU A 25 0.28 -15.62 9.54
C GLU A 25 -1.14 -15.07 9.37
N LEU A 26 -1.31 -13.75 9.49
CA LEU A 26 -2.60 -13.10 9.30
C LEU A 26 -3.09 -13.22 7.85
N ALA A 27 -2.20 -13.09 6.87
CA ALA A 27 -2.49 -13.28 5.44
C ALA A 27 -2.94 -14.72 5.11
N ALA A 28 -2.46 -15.71 5.86
CA ALA A 28 -2.82 -17.11 5.70
C ALA A 28 -4.10 -17.49 6.46
N SER A 29 -4.54 -16.66 7.40
CA SER A 29 -5.78 -16.87 8.16
C SER A 29 -7.05 -16.77 7.29
N ASP A 30 -8.17 -17.22 7.84
CA ASP A 30 -9.47 -17.21 7.14
C ASP A 30 -10.15 -15.85 7.33
N LEU A 31 -9.72 -14.87 6.52
CA LEU A 31 -10.30 -13.53 6.50
C LEU A 31 -11.38 -13.43 5.40
N PRO A 32 -12.41 -12.59 5.59
CA PRO A 32 -13.38 -12.30 4.54
C PRO A 32 -12.73 -11.78 3.26
N GLU A 33 -13.36 -12.07 2.13
CA GLU A 33 -12.98 -11.49 0.84
C GLU A 33 -12.95 -9.95 0.92
N GLY A 34 -11.94 -9.31 0.31
CA GLY A 34 -11.76 -7.86 0.35
C GLY A 34 -11.08 -7.33 1.61
N SER A 35 -10.70 -8.18 2.58
CA SER A 35 -10.02 -7.75 3.80
C SER A 35 -8.71 -7.03 3.52
N ILE A 36 -8.46 -5.96 4.28
CA ILE A 36 -7.23 -5.17 4.20
C ILE A 36 -6.32 -5.47 5.39
N LEU A 37 -5.06 -5.79 5.11
CA LEU A 37 -4.01 -5.98 6.10
C LEU A 37 -2.99 -4.84 6.01
N VAL A 38 -2.44 -4.43 7.14
CA VAL A 38 -1.44 -3.36 7.22
C VAL A 38 -0.14 -3.91 7.80
N LEU A 39 0.95 -3.81 7.04
CA LEU A 39 2.30 -3.96 7.57
C LEU A 39 2.86 -2.58 7.89
N GLU A 40 2.85 -2.25 9.17
CA GLU A 40 3.34 -0.98 9.73
C GLU A 40 4.87 -1.03 9.89
N GLU A 41 5.55 0.11 9.71
CA GLU A 41 7.01 0.23 9.86
C GLU A 41 7.82 -0.95 9.28
N ALA A 42 7.44 -1.36 8.08
CA ALA A 42 7.94 -2.58 7.47
C ALA A 42 9.50 -2.62 7.39
N GLY A 43 10.15 -1.44 7.27
CA GLY A 43 11.61 -1.28 7.29
C GLY A 43 12.28 -1.33 8.68
N VAL A 44 11.57 -1.02 9.76
CA VAL A 44 12.08 -1.12 11.15
C VAL A 44 12.03 -2.57 11.62
N ALA A 45 10.94 -3.28 11.28
CA ALA A 45 10.72 -4.70 11.56
C ALA A 45 11.86 -5.62 11.06
N ALA A 46 12.38 -5.32 9.87
CA ALA A 46 13.37 -6.16 9.20
C ALA A 46 14.82 -5.84 9.58
N GLY A 47 15.08 -4.74 10.30
CA GLY A 47 16.41 -4.14 10.42
C GLY A 47 16.96 -3.65 9.08
N ASN A 48 17.67 -2.52 9.07
CA ASN A 48 18.14 -1.81 7.86
C ASN A 48 18.93 -2.66 6.84
N ARG A 49 19.37 -3.88 7.18
CA ARG A 49 20.12 -4.79 6.28
C ARG A 49 19.29 -5.90 5.64
N ASN A 50 18.13 -6.27 6.18
CA ASN A 50 17.32 -7.40 5.69
C ASN A 50 15.96 -6.99 5.11
N TRP A 51 15.61 -5.70 5.13
CA TRP A 51 14.38 -5.15 4.55
C TRP A 51 14.07 -5.64 3.14
N TYR A 52 15.08 -5.68 2.25
CA TYR A 52 14.92 -6.14 0.88
C TYR A 52 14.47 -7.61 0.82
N THR A 53 15.15 -8.49 1.56
CA THR A 53 14.85 -9.93 1.59
C THR A 53 13.43 -10.19 2.12
N VAL A 54 13.07 -9.45 3.16
CA VAL A 54 11.81 -9.57 3.88
C VAL A 54 10.64 -9.06 3.04
N ALA A 55 10.77 -7.89 2.42
CA ALA A 55 9.77 -7.37 1.47
C ALA A 55 9.57 -8.31 0.27
N ASN A 56 10.66 -8.93 -0.23
CA ASN A 56 10.58 -9.90 -1.31
C ASN A 56 9.81 -11.17 -0.89
N GLN A 57 10.12 -11.73 0.29
CA GLN A 57 9.42 -12.91 0.82
C GLN A 57 7.93 -12.64 1.03
N VAL A 58 7.58 -11.49 1.63
CA VAL A 58 6.18 -11.07 1.77
C VAL A 58 5.52 -11.01 0.42
N LEU A 59 6.07 -10.25 -0.52
CA LEU A 59 5.37 -9.98 -1.77
C LEU A 59 5.29 -11.19 -2.71
N ASP A 60 6.26 -12.11 -2.65
CA ASP A 60 6.16 -13.39 -3.34
C ASP A 60 5.08 -14.29 -2.71
N ALA A 61 5.03 -14.40 -1.38
CA ALA A 61 3.98 -15.17 -0.70
C ALA A 61 2.59 -14.55 -0.93
N LEU A 62 2.47 -13.22 -0.86
CA LEU A 62 1.25 -12.48 -1.10
C LEU A 62 0.76 -12.67 -2.54
N THR A 63 1.62 -12.52 -3.54
CA THR A 63 1.19 -12.60 -4.95
C THR A 63 0.67 -13.99 -5.34
N GLN A 64 1.15 -15.04 -4.68
CA GLN A 64 0.70 -16.41 -4.88
C GLN A 64 -0.61 -16.70 -4.14
N THR A 65 -0.82 -16.16 -2.94
CA THR A 65 -1.94 -16.52 -2.06
C THR A 65 -3.10 -15.52 -2.02
N TRP A 66 -2.95 -14.31 -2.55
CA TRP A 66 -3.99 -13.29 -2.38
C TRP A 66 -4.85 -13.04 -3.59
N ARG A 67 -4.39 -13.36 -4.80
CA ARG A 67 -5.27 -13.25 -5.98
C ARG A 67 -6.44 -14.22 -5.93
N HIS A 68 -6.30 -15.35 -5.22
CA HIS A 68 -7.42 -16.29 -5.03
C HIS A 68 -8.32 -15.95 -3.85
N ARG A 69 -7.82 -15.24 -2.82
CA ARG A 69 -8.62 -14.80 -1.65
C ARG A 69 -9.13 -13.36 -1.74
N ASN A 70 -8.67 -12.61 -2.74
CA ASN A 70 -8.99 -11.20 -2.97
C ASN A 70 -8.77 -10.33 -1.72
N HIS A 71 -7.60 -10.47 -1.08
CA HIS A 71 -7.16 -9.60 0.02
C HIS A 71 -6.30 -8.44 -0.50
N GLY A 72 -6.23 -7.34 0.25
CA GLY A 72 -5.40 -6.17 -0.03
C GLY A 72 -4.42 -5.84 1.08
N ALA A 73 -3.30 -5.20 0.73
CA ALA A 73 -2.21 -4.86 1.65
C ALA A 73 -1.92 -3.37 1.56
N ILE A 74 -1.65 -2.78 2.72
CA ILE A 74 -1.00 -1.48 2.83
C ILE A 74 0.30 -1.68 3.57
N MET A 75 1.39 -1.22 2.99
CA MET A 75 2.71 -1.27 3.61
C MET A 75 3.21 0.16 3.78
N THR A 76 3.75 0.47 4.96
CA THR A 76 4.41 1.75 5.21
C THR A 76 5.92 1.55 5.28
N ALA A 77 6.66 2.35 4.53
CA ALA A 77 8.11 2.34 4.49
C ALA A 77 8.63 3.79 4.45
N PRO A 78 9.85 4.06 4.95
CA PRO A 78 10.42 5.40 4.93
C PRO A 78 10.71 5.89 3.50
N ASP A 79 11.06 4.98 2.59
CA ASP A 79 11.19 5.26 1.17
C ASP A 79 10.78 4.02 0.36
N PHE A 80 10.07 4.24 -0.76
CA PHE A 80 9.70 3.19 -1.70
C PHE A 80 10.91 2.62 -2.43
N ASP A 81 11.96 3.43 -2.63
CA ASP A 81 13.17 3.01 -3.34
C ASP A 81 14.04 2.04 -2.50
N LEU A 82 13.70 1.85 -1.22
CA LEU A 82 14.25 0.76 -0.40
C LEU A 82 13.63 -0.60 -0.73
N VAL A 83 12.55 -0.67 -1.51
CA VAL A 83 11.98 -1.93 -1.97
C VAL A 83 12.64 -2.33 -3.28
N ASP A 84 12.97 -3.62 -3.47
CA ASP A 84 13.56 -4.07 -4.74
C ASP A 84 12.65 -3.77 -5.93
N SER A 85 13.24 -3.42 -7.08
CA SER A 85 12.48 -3.00 -8.26
C SER A 85 11.52 -4.06 -8.82
N HIS A 86 11.80 -5.35 -8.66
CA HIS A 86 10.87 -6.43 -9.06
C HIS A 86 9.64 -6.45 -8.17
N VAL A 87 9.83 -6.09 -6.91
CA VAL A 87 8.81 -6.09 -5.88
C VAL A 87 7.99 -4.82 -5.91
N GLN A 88 8.62 -3.68 -6.17
CA GLN A 88 7.93 -2.42 -6.48
C GLN A 88 6.87 -2.59 -7.59
N ARG A 89 7.13 -3.42 -8.60
CA ARG A 89 6.21 -3.70 -9.71
C ARG A 89 4.95 -4.48 -9.29
N ARG A 90 4.93 -5.08 -8.10
CA ARG A 90 3.78 -5.81 -7.56
C ARG A 90 2.78 -4.89 -6.85
N PHE A 91 3.20 -3.68 -6.48
CA PHE A 91 2.31 -2.68 -5.90
C PHE A 91 1.45 -2.04 -6.99
N HIS A 92 0.21 -1.70 -6.62
CA HIS A 92 -0.73 -1.00 -7.50
C HIS A 92 -0.72 0.51 -7.27
N HIS A 93 -0.48 0.93 -6.02
CA HIS A 93 -0.55 2.33 -5.62
C HIS A 93 0.62 2.72 -4.71
N LEU A 94 0.99 4.00 -4.76
CA LEU A 94 2.02 4.60 -3.92
C LEU A 94 1.52 5.95 -3.39
N GLY A 95 1.38 6.05 -2.07
CA GLY A 95 1.15 7.31 -1.35
C GLY A 95 2.47 7.88 -0.86
N ILE A 96 2.80 9.11 -1.25
CA ILE A 96 3.99 9.81 -0.76
C ILE A 96 3.54 10.97 0.11
N MET A 97 3.73 10.86 1.43
CA MET A 97 3.38 11.92 2.37
C MET A 97 4.13 13.21 2.03
N VAL A 98 3.41 14.34 1.96
CA VAL A 98 3.98 15.66 1.63
C VAL A 98 3.91 16.63 2.80
N GLY A 99 2.99 16.42 3.73
CA GLY A 99 2.96 17.19 4.97
C GLY A 99 1.64 17.07 5.72
N LYS A 100 1.62 17.69 6.89
CA LYS A 100 0.44 17.88 7.73
C LYS A 100 0.14 19.38 7.87
N ASP A 101 -1.14 19.70 7.92
CA ASP A 101 -1.67 21.00 8.28
C ASP A 101 -2.49 20.81 9.56
N GLU A 102 -1.90 21.16 10.69
CA GLU A 102 -2.50 20.94 12.01
C GLU A 102 -3.68 21.90 12.24
N GLN A 103 -3.63 23.13 11.71
CA GLN A 103 -4.73 24.08 11.84
C GLN A 103 -5.96 23.60 11.08
N ALA A 104 -5.77 23.10 9.87
CA ALA A 104 -6.86 22.54 9.07
C ALA A 104 -7.25 21.10 9.47
N GLY A 105 -6.49 20.45 10.38
CA GLY A 105 -6.76 19.09 10.82
C GLY A 105 -6.60 18.05 9.72
N ILE A 106 -5.69 18.26 8.76
CA ILE A 106 -5.50 17.38 7.60
C ILE A 106 -4.05 16.98 7.38
N SER A 107 -3.85 15.77 6.85
CA SER A 107 -2.59 15.36 6.22
C SER A 107 -2.80 15.14 4.72
N LYS A 108 -1.74 15.31 3.93
CA LYS A 108 -1.79 15.17 2.46
C LYS A 108 -0.68 14.29 1.92
N ASP A 109 -1.01 13.48 0.94
CA ASP A 109 -0.06 12.71 0.16
C ASP A 109 -0.13 13.05 -1.34
N ARG A 110 0.90 12.66 -2.09
CA ARG A 110 0.77 12.45 -3.53
C ARG A 110 0.35 11.01 -3.77
N TRP A 111 -0.80 10.83 -4.39
CA TRP A 111 -1.35 9.52 -4.71
C TRP A 111 -1.00 9.11 -6.13
N LYS A 112 -0.27 7.99 -6.27
CA LYS A 112 0.26 7.49 -7.53
C LYS A 112 -0.28 6.11 -7.85
N TYR A 113 -0.56 5.90 -9.13
CA TYR A 113 -0.78 4.60 -9.73
C TYR A 113 0.54 4.06 -10.27
N ILE A 114 0.88 2.83 -9.90
CA ILE A 114 2.05 2.13 -10.43
C ILE A 114 1.60 1.35 -11.66
N GLN A 115 2.16 1.72 -12.82
CA GLN A 115 1.96 0.98 -14.06
C GLN A 115 3.29 0.41 -14.53
N THR A 116 3.35 -0.91 -14.67
CA THR A 116 4.51 -1.61 -15.21
C THR A 116 4.26 -1.97 -16.68
N ASN A 117 5.20 -1.63 -17.56
CA ASN A 117 5.23 -2.19 -18.91
C ASN A 117 5.88 -3.57 -18.83
N ASN A 118 5.11 -4.62 -19.09
CA ASN A 118 5.55 -6.01 -18.90
C ASN A 118 6.59 -6.47 -19.94
N GLU A 119 6.64 -5.84 -21.12
CA GLU A 119 7.60 -6.18 -22.18
C GLU A 119 8.99 -5.61 -21.88
N THR A 120 9.05 -4.37 -21.39
CA THR A 120 10.32 -3.64 -21.14
C THR A 120 10.74 -3.66 -19.68
N GLY A 121 9.86 -4.07 -18.77
CA GLY A 121 10.04 -3.96 -17.32
C GLY A 121 10.00 -2.52 -16.78
N LYS A 122 9.80 -1.50 -17.62
CA LYS A 122 9.78 -0.10 -17.16
C LYS A 122 8.55 0.17 -16.30
N MET A 123 8.78 0.70 -15.12
CA MET A 123 7.75 1.08 -14.15
C MET A 123 7.49 2.59 -14.20
N TYR A 124 6.22 2.98 -14.18
CA TYR A 124 5.76 4.36 -14.24
C TYR A 124 4.89 4.69 -13.04
N LYS A 125 5.29 5.70 -12.25
CA LYS A 125 4.53 6.25 -11.11
C LYS A 125 3.59 7.37 -11.61
N LYS A 126 2.45 7.00 -12.19
CA LYS A 126 1.47 7.91 -12.82
C LYS A 126 0.52 8.51 -11.78
N TYR A 127 -0.17 9.59 -12.12
CA TYR A 127 -1.29 10.08 -11.31
C TYR A 127 -2.58 9.39 -11.77
N HIS A 128 -3.49 9.16 -10.83
CA HIS A 128 -4.81 8.63 -11.14
C HIS A 128 -5.56 9.57 -12.08
N ARG A 129 -6.28 8.99 -13.03
CA ARG A 129 -7.18 9.70 -13.93
C ARG A 129 -8.55 9.07 -13.82
N MET A 130 -9.56 9.87 -13.52
CA MET A 130 -10.94 9.43 -13.38
C MET A 130 -11.84 10.35 -14.19
N ILE A 131 -12.86 9.78 -14.80
CA ILE A 131 -13.91 10.54 -15.48
C ILE A 131 -14.88 10.97 -14.39
N GLY A 132 -15.12 12.28 -14.26
CA GLY A 132 -16.14 12.79 -13.35
C GLY A 132 -17.54 12.53 -13.90
N ASP A 133 -18.56 12.75 -13.07
CA ASP A 133 -19.97 12.58 -13.46
C ASP A 133 -20.37 13.49 -14.65
N ASP A 134 -19.62 14.56 -14.87
CA ASP A 134 -19.73 15.48 -16.00
C ASP A 134 -19.02 14.99 -17.29
N GLY A 135 -18.50 13.77 -17.29
CA GLY A 135 -17.78 13.18 -18.42
C GLY A 135 -16.35 13.70 -18.60
N VAL A 136 -15.86 14.60 -17.75
CA VAL A 136 -14.53 15.21 -17.90
C VAL A 136 -13.47 14.39 -17.19
N LEU A 137 -12.44 13.97 -17.93
CA LEU A 137 -11.28 13.27 -17.38
C LEU A 137 -10.41 14.22 -16.54
N ARG A 138 -10.32 13.93 -15.23
CA ARG A 138 -9.50 14.70 -14.29
C ARG A 138 -8.34 13.87 -13.78
N ARG A 139 -7.24 14.57 -13.49
CA ARG A 139 -6.07 14.00 -12.84
C ARG A 139 -6.14 14.25 -11.33
N HIS A 140 -6.17 13.16 -10.57
CA HIS A 140 -6.17 13.21 -9.11
C HIS A 140 -4.74 13.05 -8.61
N LYS A 141 -4.21 14.14 -8.06
CA LYS A 141 -2.82 14.22 -7.61
C LYS A 141 -2.63 13.93 -6.13
N TRP A 142 -3.66 14.23 -5.34
CA TRP A 142 -3.56 14.33 -3.90
C TRP A 142 -4.62 13.47 -3.26
N MET A 143 -4.26 12.71 -2.22
CA MET A 143 -5.19 12.21 -1.22
C MET A 143 -5.04 13.07 0.04
N LYS A 144 -6.15 13.29 0.73
CA LYS A 144 -6.18 14.03 2.00
C LYS A 144 -6.81 13.13 3.05
N PHE A 145 -6.24 13.12 4.23
CA PHE A 145 -6.76 12.39 5.38
C PHE A 145 -7.04 13.36 6.50
N ARG A 146 -8.11 13.12 7.27
CA ARG A 146 -8.35 13.85 8.51
C ARG A 146 -7.35 13.38 9.56
N LEU A 147 -6.74 14.31 10.28
CA LEU A 147 -5.96 14.00 11.46
C LEU A 147 -6.89 13.39 12.54
N PRO A 148 -6.35 12.51 13.41
CA PRO A 148 -7.10 11.97 14.55
C PRO A 148 -7.58 13.06 15.50
#